data_AF-A0A974AYR1-F1
#
_entry.id   AF-A0A974AYR1-F1
#
_cell.length_a   1.000
_cell.length_b   1.000
_cell.length_c   1.000
_cell.angle_alpha   90.00
_cell.angle_beta   90.00
_cell.angle_gamma   90.00
#
_symmetry.space_group_name_H-M   'P 1'
#
loop_
_entity.id
_entity.type
_entity.pdbx_description
1 polymer ?
#
loop_
_entity_poly.entity_id
_entity_poly.type
_entity_poly.pdbx_seq_one_letter_code
_entity_poly.pdbx_strand_id
1 'polypeptide(L)'
;MPPVEPARDPYRIQACYAVTDDAWYLELWEAGAHLLTAIVPDEDPRREPTVCFNEQAGHRDIPYDVVRRFMARVADEVERCRGWMRLAPGLVEIIRQLYVVFSGCLNDEEIAPLLVVLRELVDEESLGTVVEAAFGTGLADLAADAGSASPEEVRALKERMAEDGWTIR
;
A
#
# COMPACT_ATOMS: atom_id res chain seq x y z
N MET A 1 18.88 28.45 -32.45
CA MET A 1 17.80 28.34 -31.45
C MET A 1 18.42 27.88 -30.15
N PRO A 2 18.13 28.50 -28.99
CA PRO A 2 18.46 27.90 -27.72
C PRO A 2 17.61 26.64 -27.52
N PRO A 3 18.10 25.63 -26.78
CA PRO A 3 17.30 24.47 -26.41
C PRO A 3 16.13 24.94 -25.52
N VAL A 4 14.90 24.59 -25.90
CA VAL A 4 13.72 24.75 -25.04
C VAL A 4 13.84 23.68 -23.97
N GLU A 5 14.08 24.08 -22.72
CA GLU A 5 13.96 23.16 -21.58
C GLU A 5 12.55 22.55 -21.61
N PRO A 6 12.41 21.22 -21.46
CA PRO A 6 11.09 20.61 -21.43
C PRO A 6 10.30 21.23 -20.27
N ALA A 7 9.14 21.80 -20.59
CA ALA A 7 8.24 22.35 -19.59
C ALA A 7 7.97 21.27 -18.54
N ARG A 8 8.20 21.61 -17.26
CA ARG A 8 7.90 20.72 -16.13
C ARG A 8 6.44 20.28 -16.23
N ASP A 9 6.19 18.97 -16.15
CA ASP A 9 4.83 18.43 -16.18
C ASP A 9 4.01 19.12 -15.07
N PRO A 10 2.97 19.91 -15.41
CA PRO A 10 2.18 20.63 -14.42
C PRO A 10 1.24 19.71 -13.66
N TYR A 11 1.08 18.45 -14.11
CA TYR A 11 0.20 17.47 -13.52
C TYR A 11 0.91 16.64 -12.45
N ARG A 12 0.24 16.45 -11.31
CA ARG A 12 0.71 15.63 -10.19
C ARG A 12 -0.40 14.73 -9.70
N ILE A 13 -0.06 13.48 -9.39
CA ILE A 13 -0.93 12.54 -8.70
C ILE A 13 -0.46 12.46 -7.25
N GLN A 14 -1.37 12.63 -6.29
CA GLN A 14 -1.13 12.45 -4.87
C GLN A 14 -2.04 11.35 -4.34
N ALA A 15 -1.52 10.48 -3.49
CA ALA A 15 -2.30 9.45 -2.80
C ALA A 15 -2.35 9.78 -1.30
N CYS A 16 -3.52 9.63 -0.68
CA CYS A 16 -3.68 9.67 0.76
C CYS A 16 -4.63 8.56 1.22
N TYR A 17 -4.34 7.99 2.39
CA TYR A 17 -5.22 7.00 2.99
C TYR A 17 -6.21 7.68 3.94
N ALA A 18 -7.51 7.41 3.76
CA ALA A 18 -8.55 7.90 4.64
C ALA A 18 -9.04 6.77 5.56
N VAL A 19 -8.51 6.74 6.78
CA VAL A 19 -8.82 5.70 7.79
C VAL A 19 -10.33 5.59 8.06
N THR A 20 -11.06 6.71 8.02
CA THR A 20 -12.52 6.71 8.26
C THR A 20 -13.30 5.98 7.17
N ASP A 21 -12.76 5.95 5.96
CA ASP A 21 -13.48 5.48 4.77
C ASP A 21 -12.95 4.12 4.29
N ASP A 22 -11.87 3.67 4.93
CA ASP A 22 -11.11 2.47 4.57
C ASP A 22 -10.79 2.47 3.07
N ALA A 23 -10.18 3.57 2.62
CA ALA A 23 -9.97 3.82 1.20
C ALA A 23 -8.76 4.71 0.92
N TRP A 24 -8.14 4.46 -0.24
CA TRP A 24 -7.14 5.31 -0.86
C TRP A 24 -7.80 6.36 -1.73
N TYR A 25 -7.40 7.61 -1.51
CA TYR A 25 -7.80 8.78 -2.29
C TYR A 25 -6.65 9.17 -3.20
N LEU A 26 -6.84 9.01 -4.51
CA LEU A 26 -5.88 9.37 -5.54
C LEU A 26 -6.35 10.65 -6.23
N GLU A 27 -5.66 11.74 -5.97
CA GLU A 27 -6.01 13.07 -6.45
C GLU A 27 -5.11 13.51 -7.59
N LEU A 28 -5.73 13.98 -8.68
CA LEU A 28 -5.03 14.62 -9.78
C LEU A 28 -5.05 16.15 -9.60
N TRP A 29 -3.88 16.75 -9.67
CA TRP A 29 -3.65 18.18 -9.52
C TRP A 29 -2.98 18.76 -10.76
N GLU A 30 -3.31 19.99 -11.14
CA GLU A 30 -2.63 20.76 -12.17
C GLU A 30 -2.22 22.12 -11.62
N ALA A 31 -0.91 22.39 -11.54
CA ALA A 31 -0.36 23.67 -11.06
C ALA A 31 -1.00 24.17 -9.73
N GLY A 32 -1.32 23.23 -8.83
CA GLY A 32 -1.94 23.52 -7.52
C GLY A 32 -3.47 23.51 -7.50
N ALA A 33 -4.15 23.32 -8.62
CA ALA A 33 -5.60 23.16 -8.69
C ALA A 33 -5.98 21.68 -8.75
N HIS A 34 -6.83 21.24 -7.82
CA HIS A 34 -7.37 19.89 -7.78
C HIS A 34 -8.39 19.66 -8.90
N LEU A 35 -8.22 18.60 -9.69
CA LEU A 35 -9.04 18.31 -10.87
C LEU A 35 -10.07 17.22 -10.63
N LEU A 36 -9.64 16.07 -10.12
CA LEU A 36 -10.47 14.89 -9.89
C LEU A 36 -9.82 13.97 -8.86
N THR A 37 -10.65 13.18 -8.22
CA THR A 37 -10.27 12.19 -7.22
C THR A 37 -10.79 10.82 -7.62
N ALA A 38 -9.95 9.80 -7.51
CA ALA A 38 -10.38 8.41 -7.48
C ALA A 38 -10.36 7.92 -6.03
N ILE A 39 -11.41 7.18 -5.64
CA ILE A 39 -11.53 6.57 -4.32
C ILE A 39 -11.47 5.06 -4.53
N VAL A 40 -10.47 4.41 -3.93
CA VAL A 40 -10.20 2.97 -4.02
C VAL A 40 -10.38 2.35 -2.64
N PRO A 41 -11.47 1.60 -2.40
CA PRO A 41 -11.67 0.86 -1.15
C PRO A 41 -10.56 -0.18 -0.93
N ASP A 42 -10.06 -0.31 0.30
CA ASP A 42 -8.96 -1.21 0.64
C ASP A 42 -9.46 -2.59 1.12
N GLU A 43 -10.12 -2.68 2.28
CA GLU A 43 -10.47 -3.96 2.91
C GLU A 43 -11.84 -4.55 2.49
N ASP A 44 -12.55 -3.91 1.55
CA ASP A 44 -13.79 -4.46 0.96
C ASP A 44 -13.70 -4.55 -0.57
N PRO A 45 -13.42 -5.76 -1.12
CA PRO A 45 -13.20 -5.96 -2.54
C PRO A 45 -14.52 -5.91 -3.33
N ARG A 46 -15.67 -5.87 -2.66
CA ARG A 46 -16.99 -5.73 -3.29
C ARG A 46 -17.36 -4.27 -3.53
N ARG A 47 -16.71 -3.32 -2.87
CA ARG A 47 -16.89 -1.90 -3.15
C ARG A 47 -16.13 -1.57 -4.42
N GLU A 48 -16.83 -0.95 -5.37
CA GLU A 48 -16.21 -0.53 -6.63
C GLU A 48 -15.49 0.81 -6.46
N PRO A 49 -14.30 0.98 -7.08
CA PRO A 49 -13.65 2.27 -7.16
C PRO A 49 -14.51 3.29 -7.89
N THR A 50 -14.49 4.52 -7.41
CA THR A 50 -15.26 5.62 -8.01
C THR A 50 -14.34 6.78 -8.37
N VAL A 51 -14.70 7.56 -9.38
CA VAL A 51 -14.00 8.78 -9.76
C VAL A 51 -14.97 9.95 -9.70
N CYS A 52 -14.59 11.03 -9.01
CA CYS A 52 -15.33 12.27 -8.95
C CYS A 52 -14.49 13.42 -9.51
N PHE A 53 -15.14 14.34 -10.23
CA PHE A 53 -14.52 15.56 -10.74
C PHE A 53 -14.72 16.68 -9.73
N ASN A 54 -13.71 17.52 -9.55
CA ASN A 54 -13.84 18.69 -8.70
C ASN A 54 -14.71 19.74 -9.39
N GLU A 55 -15.95 19.89 -8.94
CA GLU A 55 -16.90 20.87 -9.49
C GLU A 55 -16.38 22.31 -9.39
N GLN A 56 -15.55 22.61 -8.38
CA GLN A 56 -14.97 23.94 -8.18
C GLN A 56 -13.89 24.28 -9.22
N ALA A 57 -13.33 23.28 -9.90
CA ALA A 57 -12.37 23.49 -10.98
C ALA A 57 -13.04 23.98 -12.29
N GLY A 58 -14.38 23.96 -12.35
CA GLY A 58 -15.13 24.30 -13.55
C GLY A 58 -14.92 23.30 -14.70
N HIS A 59 -15.33 23.69 -15.90
CA HIS A 59 -15.05 22.89 -17.09
C HIS A 59 -13.56 23.00 -17.44
N ARG A 60 -12.85 21.86 -17.43
CA ARG A 60 -11.42 21.80 -17.73
C ARG A 60 -11.11 20.68 -18.70
N ASP A 61 -10.40 21.03 -19.78
CA ASP A 61 -9.88 20.05 -20.72
C ASP A 61 -8.61 19.43 -20.14
N ILE A 62 -8.69 18.16 -19.77
CA ILE A 62 -7.53 17.38 -19.28
C ILE A 62 -6.98 16.59 -20.47
N PRO A 63 -5.67 16.69 -20.77
CA PRO A 63 -5.06 15.91 -21.84
C PRO A 63 -5.30 14.41 -21.66
N TYR A 64 -5.62 13.71 -22.74
CA TYR A 64 -5.92 12.28 -22.72
C TYR A 64 -4.80 11.45 -22.10
N ASP A 65 -3.54 11.79 -22.37
CA ASP A 65 -2.39 11.08 -21.81
C ASP A 65 -2.29 11.23 -20.28
N VAL A 66 -2.70 12.38 -19.73
CA VAL A 66 -2.74 12.64 -18.29
C VAL A 66 -3.83 11.79 -17.65
N VAL A 67 -5.03 11.77 -18.24
CA VAL A 67 -6.12 10.90 -17.78
C VAL A 67 -5.70 9.43 -17.84
N ARG A 68 -5.05 9.00 -18.93
CA ARG A 68 -4.56 7.63 -19.07
C ARG A 68 -3.53 7.27 -17.99
N ARG A 69 -2.57 8.17 -17.70
CA ARG A 69 -1.57 7.96 -16.63
C ARG A 69 -2.23 7.92 -15.26
N PHE A 70 -3.20 8.79 -15.01
CA PHE A 70 -3.98 8.78 -13.77
C PHE A 70 -4.75 7.46 -13.61
N MET A 71 -5.50 7.04 -14.62
CA MET A 71 -6.25 5.79 -14.56
C MET A 71 -5.36 4.55 -14.48
N ALA A 72 -4.16 4.58 -15.08
CA ALA A 72 -3.18 3.51 -14.88
C ALA A 72 -2.74 3.42 -13.41
N ARG A 73 -2.46 4.57 -12.77
CA ARG A 73 -2.11 4.60 -11.34
C ARG A 73 -3.27 4.13 -10.45
N VAL A 74 -4.51 4.48 -10.80
CA VAL A 74 -5.71 3.96 -10.13
C VAL A 74 -5.82 2.44 -10.30
N ALA A 75 -5.58 1.92 -11.50
CA ALA A 75 -5.61 0.47 -11.74
C ALA A 75 -4.54 -0.28 -10.93
N ASP A 76 -3.33 0.28 -10.85
CA ASP A 76 -2.26 -0.27 -9.99
C ASP A 76 -2.70 -0.31 -8.52
N GLU A 77 -3.34 0.75 -8.04
CA GLU A 77 -3.84 0.83 -6.66
C GLU A 77 -4.95 -0.20 -6.39
N VAL A 78 -5.90 -0.33 -7.31
CA VAL A 78 -6.99 -1.32 -7.21
C VAL A 78 -6.42 -2.73 -7.16
N GLU A 79 -5.43 -3.01 -8.01
CA GLU A 79 -4.78 -4.32 -8.03
C GLU A 79 -3.97 -4.57 -6.76
N ARG A 80 -3.34 -3.54 -6.18
CA ARG A 80 -2.68 -3.63 -4.88
C ARG A 80 -3.66 -3.96 -3.76
N CYS A 81 -4.75 -3.21 -3.63
CA CYS A 81 -5.79 -3.43 -2.61
C CYS A 81 -6.47 -4.80 -2.77
N ARG A 82 -6.78 -5.21 -4.01
CA ARG A 82 -7.48 -6.48 -4.28
C ARG A 82 -6.55 -7.69 -4.33
N GLY A 83 -5.26 -7.49 -4.59
CA GLY A 83 -4.30 -8.54 -4.89
C GLY A 83 -4.15 -9.54 -3.75
N TRP A 84 -3.90 -9.03 -2.55
CA TRP A 84 -3.72 -9.83 -1.37
C TRP A 84 -5.01 -10.51 -0.90
N MET A 85 -6.18 -9.92 -1.16
CA MET A 85 -7.49 -10.50 -0.82
C MET A 85 -7.85 -11.74 -1.64
N ARG A 86 -7.13 -12.00 -2.75
CA ARG A 86 -7.29 -13.23 -3.56
C ARG A 86 -6.41 -14.37 -3.09
N LEU A 87 -5.56 -14.16 -2.10
CA LEU A 87 -4.72 -15.19 -1.50
C LEU A 87 -5.57 -16.19 -0.69
N ALA A 88 -4.94 -17.30 -0.28
CA ALA A 88 -5.58 -18.26 0.60
C ALA A 88 -6.09 -17.57 1.89
N PRO A 89 -7.27 -17.93 2.43
CA PRO A 89 -7.85 -17.23 3.58
C PRO A 89 -6.94 -17.11 4.80
N GLY A 90 -6.05 -18.08 5.03
CA GLY A 90 -5.06 -18.01 6.10
C GLY A 90 -4.03 -16.89 5.91
N LEU A 91 -3.58 -16.67 4.67
CA LEU A 91 -2.64 -15.58 4.33
C LEU A 91 -3.31 -14.22 4.44
N VAL A 92 -4.57 -14.12 4.01
CA VAL A 92 -5.39 -12.90 4.15
C VAL A 92 -5.51 -12.50 5.62
N GLU A 93 -5.78 -13.45 6.52
CA GLU A 93 -5.89 -13.16 7.95
C GLU A 93 -4.55 -12.75 8.57
N ILE A 94 -3.44 -13.38 8.16
CA ILE A 94 -2.08 -12.95 8.56
C ILE A 94 -1.85 -11.49 8.17
N ILE A 95 -2.10 -11.13 6.91
CA ILE A 95 -1.90 -9.77 6.39
C ILE A 95 -2.78 -8.76 7.14
N ARG A 96 -4.05 -9.10 7.40
CA ARG A 96 -4.96 -8.25 8.16
C ARG A 96 -4.45 -7.98 9.59
N GLN A 97 -3.94 -9.01 10.28
CA GLN A 97 -3.39 -8.81 11.63
C GLN A 97 -2.07 -8.02 11.61
N LEU A 98 -1.25 -8.17 10.57
CA LEU A 98 -0.07 -7.31 10.38
C LEU A 98 -0.47 -5.84 10.22
N TYR A 99 -1.53 -5.54 9.46
CA TYR A 99 -2.06 -4.18 9.35
C TYR A 99 -2.52 -3.62 10.70
N VAL A 100 -3.21 -4.42 11.52
CA VAL A 100 -3.63 -3.98 12.86
C VAL A 100 -2.43 -3.68 13.75
N VAL A 101 -1.44 -4.57 13.78
CA VAL A 101 -0.32 -4.50 14.74
C VAL A 101 0.73 -3.47 14.36
N PHE A 102 0.94 -3.26 13.06
CA PHE A 102 2.01 -2.40 12.56
C PHE A 102 1.50 -1.14 11.86
N SER A 103 0.19 -1.02 11.62
CA SER A 103 -0.41 0.09 10.85
C SER A 103 0.26 0.30 9.49
N GLY A 104 0.76 -0.78 8.87
CA GLY A 104 1.49 -0.75 7.59
C GLY A 104 2.92 -0.20 7.65
N CYS A 105 3.45 0.09 8.85
CA CYS A 105 4.80 0.62 9.03
C CYS A 105 5.67 -0.36 9.84
N LEU A 106 6.84 -0.68 9.31
CA LEU A 106 7.81 -1.56 9.96
C LEU A 106 9.14 -0.84 10.11
N ASN A 107 9.73 -0.85 11.31
CA ASN A 107 11.06 -0.30 11.54
C ASN A 107 12.13 -1.33 11.17
N ASP A 108 13.33 -0.87 10.78
CA ASP A 108 14.43 -1.73 10.35
C ASP A 108 14.81 -2.82 11.38
N GLU A 109 14.76 -2.47 12.68
CA GLU A 109 15.04 -3.38 13.79
C GLU A 109 13.99 -4.50 13.94
N GLU A 110 12.78 -4.28 13.42
CA GLU A 110 11.67 -5.23 13.51
C GLU A 110 11.60 -6.17 12.30
N ILE A 111 12.32 -5.86 11.21
CA ILE A 111 12.32 -6.66 9.97
C ILE A 111 12.80 -8.09 10.26
N ALA A 112 14.01 -8.26 10.78
CA ALA A 112 14.58 -9.57 11.00
C ALA A 112 13.75 -10.44 11.98
N PRO A 113 13.32 -9.93 13.15
CA PRO A 113 12.49 -10.70 14.07
C PRO A 113 11.13 -11.06 13.47
N LEU A 114 10.48 -10.15 12.73
CA LEU A 114 9.18 -10.41 12.10
C LEU A 114 9.27 -11.54 11.07
N LEU A 115 10.33 -11.57 10.27
CA LEU A 115 10.51 -12.64 9.29
C LEU A 115 10.68 -14.01 9.92
N VAL A 116 11.33 -14.09 11.09
CA VAL A 116 11.39 -15.34 11.85
C VAL A 116 9.99 -15.77 12.29
N VAL A 117 9.16 -14.84 12.79
CA VAL A 117 7.77 -15.14 13.17
C VAL A 117 6.96 -15.62 11.97
N LEU A 118 7.05 -14.93 10.83
CA LEU A 118 6.26 -15.27 9.64
C LEU A 118 6.67 -16.62 9.03
N ARG A 119 7.96 -16.97 9.04
CA ARG A 119 8.44 -18.30 8.57
C ARG A 119 7.91 -19.48 9.38
N GLU A 120 7.42 -19.25 10.60
CA GLU A 120 6.73 -20.30 11.38
C GLU A 120 5.27 -20.51 10.89
N LEU A 121 4.70 -19.55 10.17
CA LEU A 121 3.28 -19.48 9.82
C LEU A 121 3.01 -19.68 8.33
N VAL A 122 3.96 -19.34 7.47
CA VAL A 122 3.83 -19.42 6.01
C VAL A 122 5.03 -20.12 5.39
N ASP A 123 4.83 -20.69 4.20
CA ASP A 123 5.93 -21.24 3.42
C ASP A 123 6.79 -20.13 2.78
N GLU A 124 7.99 -20.49 2.35
CA GLU A 124 8.94 -19.55 1.74
C GLU A 124 8.39 -18.91 0.45
N GLU A 125 7.50 -19.61 -0.28
CA GLU A 125 6.86 -19.07 -1.50
C GLU A 125 5.85 -17.96 -1.16
N SER A 126 5.11 -18.09 -0.06
CA SER A 126 4.12 -17.09 0.38
C SER A 126 4.72 -15.95 1.21
N LEU A 127 5.90 -16.15 1.82
CA LEU A 127 6.53 -15.18 2.71
C LEU A 127 6.71 -13.81 2.04
N GLY A 128 7.31 -13.79 0.84
CA GLY A 128 7.52 -12.54 0.09
C GLY A 128 6.20 -11.84 -0.22
N THR A 129 5.19 -12.59 -0.66
CA THR A 129 3.86 -12.05 -0.98
C THR A 129 3.17 -11.45 0.25
N VAL A 130 3.26 -12.10 1.42
CA VAL A 130 2.68 -11.58 2.68
C VAL A 130 3.37 -10.29 3.12
N VAL A 131 4.70 -10.25 3.05
CA VAL A 131 5.50 -9.07 3.44
C VAL A 131 5.22 -7.89 2.51
N GLU A 132 5.23 -8.12 1.19
CA GLU A 132 4.93 -7.07 0.21
C GLU A 132 3.50 -6.56 0.34
N ALA A 133 2.53 -7.45 0.58
CA ALA A 133 1.15 -7.06 0.77
C ALA A 133 0.97 -6.19 2.02
N ALA A 134 1.55 -6.58 3.16
CA ALA A 134 1.36 -5.87 4.43
C ALA A 134 2.11 -4.53 4.52
N PHE A 135 3.29 -4.42 3.89
CA PHE A 135 4.20 -3.29 4.11
C PHE A 135 4.66 -2.56 2.84
N GLY A 136 4.32 -3.08 1.65
CA GLY A 136 4.65 -2.48 0.37
C GLY A 136 5.88 -3.07 -0.33
N THR A 137 6.12 -2.59 -1.55
CA THR A 137 7.11 -3.11 -2.49
C THR A 137 8.56 -2.87 -2.02
N GLY A 138 9.42 -3.87 -2.21
CA GLY A 138 10.86 -3.79 -1.91
C GLY A 138 11.24 -4.25 -0.50
N LEU A 139 10.25 -4.48 0.37
CA LEU A 139 10.52 -5.05 1.69
C LEU A 139 10.86 -6.55 1.62
N ALA A 140 10.37 -7.28 0.62
CA ALA A 140 10.78 -8.67 0.38
C ALA A 140 12.28 -8.80 0.04
N ASP A 141 12.83 -7.84 -0.72
CA ASP A 141 14.26 -7.82 -1.02
C ASP A 141 15.09 -7.50 0.24
N LEU A 142 14.65 -6.53 1.04
CA LEU A 142 15.24 -6.24 2.36
C LEU A 142 15.13 -7.41 3.33
N ALA A 143 14.06 -8.20 3.23
CA ALA A 143 13.85 -9.40 4.03
C ALA A 143 14.79 -10.56 3.66
N ALA A 144 15.19 -10.65 2.39
CA ALA A 144 16.21 -11.60 1.95
C ALA A 144 17.61 -11.23 2.48
N ASP A 145 17.88 -9.94 2.63
CA ASP A 145 19.15 -9.40 3.14
C ASP A 145 19.19 -9.21 4.67
N ALA A 146 18.02 -9.31 5.34
CA ALA A 146 17.91 -9.14 6.78
C ALA A 146 18.76 -10.19 7.52
N GLY A 147 19.58 -9.71 8.47
CA GLY A 147 20.40 -10.58 9.32
C GLY A 147 19.58 -11.52 10.20
N SER A 148 20.24 -12.38 10.97
CA SER A 148 19.56 -13.26 11.93
C SER A 148 19.10 -12.46 13.16
N ALA A 149 17.81 -12.54 13.51
CA ALA A 149 17.31 -12.06 14.80
C ALA A 149 17.65 -13.06 15.92
N SER A 150 17.96 -12.53 17.11
CA SER A 150 18.14 -13.32 18.32
C SER A 150 16.80 -13.83 18.86
N PRO A 151 16.80 -14.93 19.63
CA PRO A 151 15.57 -15.44 20.25
C PRO A 151 14.89 -14.44 21.20
N GLU A 152 15.65 -13.53 21.81
CA GLU A 152 15.11 -12.50 22.70
C GLU A 152 14.35 -11.42 21.93
N GLU A 153 14.88 -10.97 20.79
CA GLU A 153 14.20 -10.00 19.91
C GLU A 153 12.91 -10.58 19.33
N VAL A 154 12.94 -11.85 18.90
CA VAL A 154 11.74 -12.54 18.40
C VAL A 154 10.69 -12.67 19.50
N ARG A 155 11.09 -13.01 20.73
CA ARG A 155 10.15 -13.10 21.87
C ARG A 155 9.56 -11.74 22.22
N ALA A 156 10.38 -10.70 22.29
CA ALA A 156 9.93 -9.34 22.59
C ALA A 156 8.95 -8.84 21.51
N LEU A 157 9.22 -9.13 20.24
CA LEU A 157 8.30 -8.79 19.15
C LEU A 157 6.98 -9.57 19.29
N LYS A 158 7.00 -10.88 19.53
CA LYS A 158 5.78 -11.68 19.74
C LYS A 158 4.93 -11.17 20.90
N GLU A 159 5.56 -10.76 22.01
CA GLU A 159 4.88 -10.16 23.16
C GLU A 159 4.19 -8.85 22.77
N ARG A 160 4.90 -7.93 22.12
CA ARG A 160 4.33 -6.67 21.61
C ARG A 160 3.18 -6.90 20.62
N MET A 161 3.40 -7.77 19.63
CA MET A 161 2.38 -8.10 18.63
C MET A 161 1.10 -8.60 19.31
N ALA A 162 1.22 -9.45 20.33
CA ALA A 162 0.08 -9.96 21.08
C ALA A 162 -0.67 -8.86 21.88
N GLU A 163 0.05 -7.88 22.44
CA GLU A 163 -0.55 -6.70 23.08
C GLU A 163 -1.31 -5.83 22.07
N ASP A 164 -0.79 -5.73 20.84
CA ASP A 164 -1.35 -4.93 19.75
C ASP A 164 -2.42 -5.67 18.92
N GLY A 165 -2.88 -6.85 19.36
CA GLY A 165 -4.02 -7.56 18.77
C GLY A 165 -3.67 -8.73 17.84
N TRP A 166 -2.42 -9.17 17.79
CA TRP A 166 -2.03 -10.41 17.14
C TRP A 166 -2.59 -11.63 17.88
N THR A 167 -3.29 -12.50 17.16
CA THR A 167 -3.97 -13.68 17.75
C THR A 167 -3.58 -15.00 17.08
N ILE A 168 -2.90 -14.96 15.94
CA ILE A 168 -2.45 -16.15 15.20
C ILE A 168 -1.29 -16.82 15.95
N ARG A 169 -1.30 -18.15 16.04
CA ARG A 169 -0.28 -18.95 16.72
C ARG A 169 0.16 -20.13 15.86
#